data_AF-A0A8H4N707-F1
#
_entry.id   AF-A0A8H4N707-F1
#
_cell.length_a   1.000
_cell.length_b   1.000
_cell.length_c   1.000
_cell.angle_alpha   90.00
_cell.angle_beta   90.00
_cell.angle_gamma   90.00
#
_symmetry.space_group_name_H-M   'P 1'
#
loop_
_entity.id
_entity.type
_entity.pdbx_description
1 polymer ?
#
loop_
_entity_poly.entity_id
_entity_poly.type
_entity_poly.pdbx_seq_one_letter_code
_entity_poly.pdbx_strand_id
1 'polypeptide(L)'
;MRYDKVRDLTTYVISHKQNDSSVKALRNIVNVAKRKQTPSQRAKTFLEDPFSIHVLLSTLSFEASKHHVQRFQQFMWSQFNKVDDHLGGVEASDRAKLGDLTRQLQIISQNADIHDGNCNVALVTASGIRDAHARFHASVGSPPSASQRGADAIQYVIECMKKQKMWFLNYKSRKDSIMILVYNLVTQQDAANNFQIATDMKRDSTSMNSIAALTMAFLPGTFTAGVLDAGIFSSKDGSSAVQVSRIWWIWVAITVPLTVLVIRTFSAGSVPVPVRGNGSSGLV
;
A
#
# COMPACT_ATOMS: atom_id res chain seq x y z
N MET A 1 35.79 24.58 4.22
CA MET A 1 36.56 25.84 4.04
C MET A 1 37.87 25.69 4.80
N ARG A 2 38.99 26.10 4.21
CA ARG A 2 40.30 26.12 4.88
C ARG A 2 40.93 27.50 4.67
N TYR A 3 41.23 28.20 5.76
CA TYR A 3 41.97 29.46 5.73
C TYR A 3 43.46 29.17 5.87
N ASP A 4 44.26 29.69 4.95
CA ASP A 4 45.72 29.66 5.01
C ASP A 4 46.22 31.06 5.41
N LYS A 5 46.69 31.17 6.65
CA LYS A 5 47.18 32.43 7.24
C LYS A 5 48.45 32.94 6.55
N VAL A 6 49.27 32.06 5.97
CA VAL A 6 50.55 32.45 5.33
C VAL A 6 50.30 33.11 3.98
N ARG A 7 49.25 32.68 3.29
CA ARG A 7 48.91 33.15 1.93
C ARG A 7 47.74 34.13 1.91
N ASP A 8 47.18 34.45 3.07
CA ASP A 8 45.93 35.19 3.27
C ASP A 8 44.81 34.73 2.32
N LEU A 9 44.65 33.40 2.22
CA LEU A 9 43.79 32.78 1.21
C LEU A 9 42.79 31.81 1.85
N THR A 10 41.52 32.04 1.59
CA THR A 10 40.43 31.12 1.96
C THR A 10 40.12 30.21 0.79
N THR A 11 40.32 28.90 0.98
CA THR A 11 39.98 27.88 -0.01
C THR A 11 38.64 27.22 0.30
N TYR A 12 37.75 27.21 -0.69
CA TYR A 12 36.51 26.43 -0.67
C TYR A 12 36.65 25.23 -1.59
N VAL A 13 36.43 24.04 -1.04
CA VAL A 13 36.35 22.81 -1.81
C VAL A 13 34.88 22.41 -1.86
N ILE A 14 34.31 22.41 -3.05
CA ILE A 14 32.92 22.05 -3.31
C ILE A 14 32.91 20.76 -4.11
N SER A 15 32.47 19.67 -3.49
CA SER A 15 32.21 18.40 -4.18
C SER A 15 30.80 18.42 -4.74
N HIS A 16 30.64 18.09 -6.02
CA HIS A 16 29.34 18.08 -6.68
C HIS A 16 29.30 17.08 -7.84
N LYS A 17 28.10 16.67 -8.25
CA LYS A 17 27.90 15.78 -9.40
C LYS A 17 28.20 16.49 -10.72
N GLN A 18 28.51 15.72 -11.76
CA GLN A 18 28.66 16.28 -13.10
C GLN A 18 27.36 16.97 -13.55
N ASN A 19 27.47 18.17 -14.12
CA ASN A 19 26.34 19.01 -14.54
C ASN A 19 25.39 19.53 -13.44
N ASP A 20 25.84 19.62 -12.19
CA ASP A 20 25.04 20.22 -11.09
C ASP A 20 24.56 21.66 -11.41
N SER A 21 23.24 21.87 -11.38
CA SER A 21 22.61 23.17 -11.67
C SER A 21 22.92 24.22 -10.62
N SER A 22 22.96 23.84 -9.34
CA SER A 22 23.22 24.75 -8.22
C SER A 22 24.64 25.28 -8.27
N VAL A 23 25.61 24.42 -8.61
CA VAL A 23 27.02 24.84 -8.75
C VAL A 23 27.23 25.68 -10.00
N LYS A 24 26.56 25.36 -11.12
CA LYS A 24 26.58 26.22 -12.32
C LYS A 24 26.00 27.61 -12.02
N ALA A 25 24.88 27.67 -11.29
CA ALA A 25 24.27 28.93 -10.87
C ALA A 25 25.20 29.73 -9.94
N LEU A 26 25.80 29.08 -8.94
CA LEU A 26 26.80 29.69 -8.06
C LEU A 26 27.98 30.26 -8.86
N ARG A 27 28.54 29.48 -9.80
CA ARG A 27 29.65 29.93 -10.67
C ARG A 27 29.24 31.17 -11.49
N ASN A 28 28.02 31.19 -12.02
CA ASN A 28 27.50 32.33 -12.77
C ASN A 28 27.35 33.56 -11.89
N ILE A 29 26.78 33.44 -10.69
CA ILE A 29 26.61 34.54 -9.73
C ILE A 29 27.98 35.13 -9.35
N VAL A 30 28.94 34.28 -9.00
CA VAL A 30 30.31 34.70 -8.67
C VAL A 30 30.99 35.39 -9.86
N ASN A 31 30.83 34.86 -11.08
CA ASN A 31 31.38 35.47 -12.29
C ASN A 31 30.77 36.84 -12.60
N VAL A 32 29.46 37.00 -12.40
CA VAL A 32 28.77 38.29 -12.59
C VAL A 32 29.23 39.31 -11.56
N ALA A 33 29.34 38.91 -10.28
CA ALA A 33 29.87 39.76 -9.22
C ALA A 33 31.31 40.20 -9.53
N LYS A 34 32.15 39.28 -10.04
CA LYS A 34 33.52 39.58 -10.51
C LYS A 34 33.51 40.62 -11.63
N ARG A 35 32.61 40.53 -12.62
CA ARG A 35 32.57 41.48 -13.76
C ARG A 35 32.18 42.90 -13.36
N LYS A 36 31.31 43.07 -12.36
CA LYS A 36 30.78 44.39 -11.95
C LYS A 36 31.67 45.15 -10.95
N GLN A 37 32.64 44.50 -10.31
CA GLN A 37 33.43 45.09 -9.21
C GLN A 37 34.90 45.31 -9.57
N THR A 38 35.52 46.36 -9.03
CA THR A 38 36.97 46.59 -9.06
C THR A 38 37.72 45.56 -8.19
N PRO A 39 39.00 45.25 -8.45
CA PRO A 39 39.76 44.19 -7.75
C PRO A 39 39.73 44.31 -6.22
N SER A 40 39.76 45.53 -5.67
CA SER A 40 39.71 45.84 -4.24
C SER A 40 38.31 45.66 -3.61
N GLN A 41 37.24 45.81 -4.40
CA GLN A 41 35.85 45.57 -3.96
C GLN A 41 35.47 44.09 -4.05
N ARG A 42 36.01 43.35 -5.02
CA ARG A 42 35.79 41.89 -5.22
C ARG A 42 36.14 41.06 -3.99
N ALA A 43 37.27 41.40 -3.37
CA ALA A 43 37.75 40.73 -2.17
C ALA A 43 36.78 40.98 -1.01
N LYS A 44 36.37 42.24 -0.77
CA LYS A 44 35.54 42.62 0.37
C LYS A 44 34.15 41.97 0.39
N THR A 45 33.44 41.87 -0.74
CA THR A 45 32.05 41.36 -0.74
C THR A 45 31.93 39.87 -0.42
N PHE A 46 32.90 39.04 -0.83
CA PHE A 46 32.90 37.59 -0.54
C PHE A 46 33.78 37.19 0.66
N LEU A 47 34.67 38.09 1.13
CA LEU A 47 35.51 37.87 2.31
C LEU A 47 34.95 38.53 3.58
N GLU A 48 33.94 39.41 3.49
CA GLU A 48 33.29 40.01 4.67
C GLU A 48 32.65 38.96 5.58
N ASP A 49 32.06 37.93 4.96
CA ASP A 49 31.54 36.76 5.68
C ASP A 49 31.99 35.46 4.99
N PRO A 50 32.83 34.63 5.65
CA PRO A 50 33.30 33.37 5.10
C PRO A 50 32.19 32.33 4.90
N PHE A 51 30.99 32.54 5.45
CA PHE A 51 29.86 31.62 5.29
C PHE A 51 28.96 31.97 4.10
N SER A 52 29.11 33.15 3.49
CA SER A 52 28.25 33.62 2.41
C SER A 52 28.15 32.64 1.22
N ILE A 53 29.24 31.96 0.84
CA ILE A 53 29.22 30.93 -0.21
C ILE A 53 28.42 29.70 0.22
N HIS A 54 28.55 29.29 1.49
CA HIS A 54 27.79 28.16 2.02
C HIS A 54 26.29 28.48 2.04
N VAL A 55 25.91 29.68 2.45
CA VAL A 55 24.51 30.15 2.46
C VAL A 55 23.95 30.18 1.04
N LEU A 56 24.69 30.80 0.10
CA LEU A 56 24.24 30.89 -1.29
C LEU A 56 24.06 29.51 -1.93
N LEU A 57 25.02 28.60 -1.72
CA LEU A 57 24.92 27.23 -2.21
C LEU A 57 23.74 26.48 -1.59
N SER A 58 23.47 26.70 -0.30
CA SER A 58 22.34 26.07 0.41
C SER A 58 21.00 26.58 -0.13
N THR A 59 20.89 27.89 -0.38
CA THR A 59 19.70 28.51 -1.00
C THR A 59 19.46 27.98 -2.41
N LEU A 60 20.48 27.94 -3.25
CA LEU A 60 20.36 27.41 -4.63
C LEU A 60 19.99 25.93 -4.63
N SER A 61 20.58 25.14 -3.72
CA SER A 61 20.26 23.72 -3.57
C SER A 61 18.82 23.52 -3.09
N PHE A 62 18.36 24.35 -2.16
CA PHE A 62 16.97 24.36 -1.72
C PHE A 62 16.02 24.69 -2.86
N GLU A 63 16.32 25.72 -3.65
CA GLU A 63 15.51 26.12 -4.80
C GLU A 63 15.43 25.02 -5.86
N ALA A 64 16.55 24.38 -6.20
CA ALA A 64 16.57 23.22 -7.08
C ALA A 64 15.74 22.05 -6.51
N SER A 65 15.74 21.87 -5.18
CA SER A 65 14.97 20.81 -4.52
C SER A 65 13.46 21.00 -4.65
N LYS A 66 12.95 22.24 -4.75
CA LYS A 66 11.51 22.52 -4.89
C LYS A 66 10.89 21.80 -6.09
N HIS A 67 11.62 21.74 -7.20
CA HIS A 67 11.16 21.04 -8.40
C HIS A 67 11.03 19.53 -8.17
N HIS A 68 11.93 18.93 -7.39
CA HIS A 68 11.83 17.53 -6.99
C HIS A 68 10.63 17.28 -6.06
N VAL A 69 10.40 18.18 -5.09
CA VAL A 69 9.23 18.12 -4.19
C VAL A 69 7.92 18.20 -4.98
N GLN A 70 7.83 19.11 -5.94
CA GLN A 70 6.63 19.29 -6.75
C GLN A 70 6.31 18.05 -7.59
N ARG A 71 7.32 17.44 -8.22
CA ARG A 71 7.14 16.16 -8.94
C ARG A 71 6.67 15.05 -8.01
N PHE A 72 7.26 14.96 -6.83
CA PHE A 72 6.85 13.97 -5.82
C PHE A 72 5.39 14.17 -5.39
N GLN A 73 4.99 15.43 -5.15
CA GLN A 73 3.62 15.78 -4.81
C GLN A 73 2.62 15.40 -5.92
N GLN A 74 2.95 15.68 -7.19
CA GLN A 74 2.11 15.31 -8.33
C GLN A 74 1.96 13.79 -8.45
N PHE A 75 3.08 13.06 -8.31
CA PHE A 75 3.06 11.61 -8.32
C PHE A 75 2.18 11.06 -7.18
N MET A 76 2.30 11.60 -5.97
CA MET A 76 1.44 11.21 -4.86
C MET A 76 -0.05 11.44 -5.14
N TRP A 77 -0.41 12.63 -5.61
CA TRP A 77 -1.81 12.94 -5.95
C TRP A 77 -2.35 12.02 -7.03
N SER A 78 -1.52 11.64 -8.02
CA SER A 78 -1.94 10.68 -9.04
C SER A 78 -2.29 9.31 -8.45
N GLN A 79 -1.59 8.86 -7.41
CA GLN A 79 -1.91 7.59 -6.76
C GLN A 79 -3.10 7.73 -5.81
N PHE A 80 -3.21 8.87 -5.10
CA PHE A 80 -4.38 9.17 -4.28
C PHE A 80 -5.66 9.09 -5.11
N ASN A 81 -5.70 9.78 -6.25
CA ASN A 81 -6.90 9.84 -7.08
C ASN A 81 -7.32 8.45 -7.58
N LYS A 82 -6.37 7.56 -7.89
CA LYS A 82 -6.69 6.17 -8.24
C LYS A 82 -7.39 5.41 -7.11
N VAL A 83 -7.02 5.67 -5.85
CA VAL A 83 -7.68 5.05 -4.68
C VAL A 83 -9.09 5.59 -4.57
N ASP A 84 -9.26 6.90 -4.74
CA ASP A 84 -10.54 7.59 -4.68
C ASP A 84 -11.49 7.12 -5.81
N ASP A 85 -10.97 6.93 -7.02
CA ASP A 85 -11.72 6.39 -8.17
C ASP A 85 -12.21 4.95 -7.90
N HIS A 86 -11.41 4.12 -7.21
CA HIS A 86 -11.84 2.79 -6.76
C HIS A 86 -12.92 2.87 -5.69
N LEU A 87 -12.83 3.83 -4.75
CA LEU A 87 -13.84 4.05 -3.72
C LEU A 87 -15.16 4.58 -4.30
N GLY A 88 -15.08 5.42 -5.33
CA GLY A 88 -16.24 5.99 -6.03
C GLY A 88 -16.96 5.00 -6.96
N GLY A 89 -16.47 3.77 -7.09
CA GLY A 89 -17.04 2.76 -7.98
C GLY A 89 -16.85 3.07 -9.47
N VAL A 90 -15.91 3.95 -9.81
CA VAL A 90 -15.59 4.34 -11.20
C VAL A 90 -14.80 3.24 -11.91
N GLU A 91 -14.01 2.46 -11.16
CA GLU A 91 -13.31 1.29 -11.67
C GLU A 91 -13.84 -0.01 -11.04
N ALA A 92 -13.99 -1.06 -11.85
CA ALA A 92 -14.25 -2.40 -11.36
C ALA A 92 -13.07 -2.86 -10.48
N SER A 93 -13.38 -3.32 -9.26
CA SER A 93 -12.38 -3.74 -8.26
C SER A 93 -11.54 -4.91 -8.77
N ASP A 94 -10.35 -4.61 -9.30
CA ASP A 94 -9.39 -5.59 -9.80
C ASP A 94 -8.25 -5.76 -8.80
N ARG A 95 -8.11 -6.97 -8.25
CA ARG A 95 -7.08 -7.32 -7.27
C ARG A 95 -5.66 -7.01 -7.77
N ALA A 96 -5.41 -7.15 -9.07
CA ALA A 96 -4.11 -6.83 -9.64
C ALA A 96 -3.80 -5.33 -9.57
N LYS A 97 -4.81 -4.48 -9.81
CA LYS A 97 -4.69 -3.02 -9.70
C LYS A 97 -4.46 -2.58 -8.24
N LEU A 98 -5.18 -3.15 -7.27
CA LEU A 98 -4.96 -2.85 -5.85
C LEU A 98 -3.55 -3.28 -5.40
N GLY A 99 -3.05 -4.41 -5.91
CA GLY A 99 -1.68 -4.85 -5.69
C GLY A 99 -0.64 -3.87 -6.23
N ASP A 100 -0.83 -3.36 -7.45
CA ASP A 100 0.06 -2.33 -8.01
C ASP A 100 -0.02 -1.01 -7.22
N LEU A 101 -1.22 -0.58 -6.85
CA LEU A 101 -1.44 0.61 -6.05
C LEU A 101 -0.70 0.55 -4.70
N THR A 102 -0.76 -0.62 -4.05
CA THR A 102 -0.03 -0.90 -2.80
C THR A 102 1.49 -0.76 -3.01
N ARG A 103 2.01 -1.31 -4.11
CA ARG A 103 3.43 -1.19 -4.48
C ARG A 103 3.82 0.28 -4.71
N GLN A 104 3.02 1.05 -5.46
CA GLN A 104 3.29 2.46 -5.72
C GLN A 104 3.27 3.29 -4.43
N LEU A 105 2.30 3.03 -3.53
CA LEU A 105 2.25 3.67 -2.22
C LEU A 105 3.49 3.34 -1.38
N GLN A 106 4.00 2.12 -1.44
CA GLN A 106 5.24 1.76 -0.74
C GLN A 106 6.46 2.50 -1.29
N ILE A 107 6.56 2.67 -2.62
CA ILE A 107 7.60 3.48 -3.26
C ILE A 107 7.50 4.95 -2.79
N ILE A 108 6.28 5.50 -2.73
CA ILE A 108 6.04 6.84 -2.17
C ILE A 108 6.54 6.93 -0.72
N SER A 109 6.30 5.90 0.10
CA SER A 109 6.80 5.83 1.49
C SER A 109 8.30 5.97 1.53
N GLN A 110 8.99 5.10 0.79
CA GLN A 110 10.43 5.02 0.83
C GLN A 110 11.07 6.32 0.34
N ASN A 111 10.51 6.93 -0.71
CA ASN A 111 10.97 8.21 -1.20
C ASN A 111 10.73 9.35 -0.20
N ALA A 112 9.57 9.37 0.49
CA ALA A 112 9.30 10.35 1.55
C ALA A 112 10.28 10.21 2.72
N ASP A 113 10.60 8.98 3.14
CA ASP A 113 11.54 8.71 4.23
C ASP A 113 12.97 9.15 3.87
N ILE A 114 13.41 8.91 2.64
CA ILE A 114 14.69 9.40 2.13
C ILE A 114 14.71 10.95 2.14
N HIS A 115 13.62 11.58 1.72
CA HIS A 115 13.51 13.03 1.73
C HIS A 115 13.48 13.63 3.14
N ASP A 116 12.81 13.00 4.11
CA ASP A 116 12.86 13.41 5.52
C ASP A 116 14.28 13.31 6.07
N GLY A 117 14.98 12.20 5.80
CA GLY A 117 16.38 12.02 6.15
C GLY A 117 17.28 13.12 5.57
N ASN A 118 17.12 13.43 4.28
CA ASN A 118 17.87 14.50 3.61
C ASN A 118 17.57 15.88 4.23
N CYS A 119 16.30 16.17 4.56
CA CYS A 119 15.92 17.39 5.27
C CYS A 119 16.56 17.47 6.66
N ASN A 120 16.64 16.36 7.40
CA ASN A 120 17.29 16.33 8.71
C ASN A 120 18.78 16.64 8.62
N VAL A 121 19.50 15.99 7.69
CA VAL A 121 20.93 16.25 7.47
C VAL A 121 21.17 17.71 7.06
N ALA A 122 20.32 18.25 6.18
CA ALA A 122 20.41 19.63 5.74
C ALA A 122 20.15 20.62 6.90
N LEU A 123 19.15 20.35 7.76
CA LEU A 123 18.85 21.16 8.94
C LEU A 123 19.98 21.15 9.96
N VAL A 124 20.58 19.99 10.25
CA VAL A 124 21.73 19.86 11.14
C VAL A 124 22.92 20.64 10.57
N THR A 125 23.18 20.53 9.27
CA THR A 125 24.26 21.24 8.60
C THR A 125 24.05 22.75 8.63
N ALA A 126 22.85 23.23 8.30
CA ALA A 126 22.52 24.65 8.30
C ALA A 126 22.57 25.25 9.72
N SER A 127 22.14 24.50 10.73
CA SER A 127 22.25 24.90 12.14
C SER A 127 23.72 24.98 12.58
N GLY A 128 24.55 24.00 12.18
CA GLY A 128 25.99 24.04 12.42
C GLY A 128 26.67 25.23 11.74
N ILE A 129 26.25 25.60 10.53
CA ILE A 129 26.72 26.81 9.83
C ILE A 129 26.33 28.06 10.61
N ARG A 130 25.09 28.15 11.11
CA ARG A 130 24.62 29.28 11.93
C ARG A 130 25.44 29.44 13.20
N ASP A 131 25.70 28.34 13.90
CA ASP A 131 26.42 28.36 15.17
C ASP A 131 27.90 28.70 14.94
N ALA A 132 28.51 28.19 13.86
CA ALA A 132 29.86 28.55 13.45
C ALA A 132 29.97 30.04 13.03
N HIS A 133 28.99 30.54 12.29
CA HIS A 133 28.88 31.95 11.90
C HIS A 133 28.77 32.87 13.13
N ALA A 134 27.91 32.53 14.10
CA ALA A 134 27.78 33.28 15.34
C ALA A 134 29.10 33.33 16.14
N ARG A 135 29.79 32.19 16.28
CA ARG A 135 31.10 32.11 16.95
C ARG A 135 32.16 32.93 16.23
N PHE A 136 32.20 32.88 14.90
CA PHE A 136 33.14 33.64 14.10
C PHE A 136 32.96 35.15 14.31
N HIS A 137 31.74 35.67 14.16
CA HIS A 137 31.49 37.10 14.33
C HIS A 137 31.71 37.58 15.77
N ALA A 138 31.44 36.74 16.77
CA ALA A 138 31.80 37.04 18.16
C ALA A 138 33.32 37.13 18.37
N SER A 139 34.10 36.25 17.72
CA SER A 139 35.57 36.23 17.84
C SER A 139 36.28 37.35 17.08
N VAL A 140 35.72 37.78 15.94
CA VAL A 140 36.33 38.81 15.06
C VAL A 140 35.86 40.23 15.44
N GLY A 141 34.80 40.35 16.25
CA GLY A 141 34.26 41.67 16.62
C GLY A 141 33.64 42.40 15.43
N SER A 142 32.93 41.67 14.57
CA SER A 142 32.35 42.25 13.34
C SER A 142 31.21 43.23 13.62
N PRO A 143 30.97 44.21 12.73
CA PRO A 143 29.85 45.14 12.87
C PRO A 143 28.50 44.39 12.92
N PRO A 144 27.55 44.82 13.77
CA PRO A 144 26.28 44.11 13.99
C PRO A 144 25.49 43.86 12.70
N SER A 145 25.50 44.82 11.77
CA SER A 145 24.76 44.77 10.50
C SER A 145 25.33 43.76 9.50
N ALA A 146 26.61 43.42 9.57
CA ALA A 146 27.20 42.38 8.72
C ALA A 146 26.84 40.98 9.26
N SER A 147 26.97 40.79 10.57
CA SER A 147 26.59 39.54 11.24
C SER A 147 25.09 39.26 11.12
N GLN A 148 24.23 40.26 11.30
CA GLN A 148 22.77 40.08 11.18
C GLN A 148 22.36 39.64 9.77
N ARG A 149 22.90 40.24 8.71
CA ARG A 149 22.56 39.86 7.33
C ARG A 149 22.88 38.39 7.03
N GLY A 150 24.05 37.90 7.45
CA GLY A 150 24.43 36.50 7.30
C GLY A 150 23.53 35.57 8.13
N ALA A 151 23.27 35.95 9.38
CA ALA A 151 22.40 35.20 10.29
C ALA A 151 20.96 35.08 9.76
N ASP A 152 20.38 36.17 9.25
CA ASP A 152 19.02 36.18 8.69
C ASP A 152 18.92 35.31 7.43
N ALA A 153 19.93 35.33 6.57
CA ALA A 153 19.97 34.48 5.38
C ALA A 153 20.09 33.00 5.74
N ILE A 154 20.92 32.64 6.74
CA ILE A 154 21.01 31.26 7.24
C ILE A 154 19.68 30.84 7.89
N GLN A 155 19.08 31.71 8.70
CA GLN A 155 17.82 31.46 9.37
C GLN A 155 16.68 31.26 8.35
N TYR A 156 16.64 32.05 7.29
CA TYR A 156 15.70 31.88 6.19
C TYR A 156 15.82 30.48 5.56
N VAL A 157 17.04 30.00 5.29
CA VAL A 157 17.26 28.65 4.74
C VAL A 157 16.81 27.56 5.71
N ILE A 158 17.10 27.71 7.01
CA ILE A 158 16.64 26.77 8.05
C ILE A 158 15.12 26.70 8.07
N GLU A 159 14.43 27.84 8.11
CA GLU A 159 12.97 27.89 8.13
C GLU A 159 12.34 27.31 6.86
N CYS A 160 12.97 27.54 5.71
CA CYS A 160 12.59 26.93 4.44
C CYS A 160 12.69 25.39 4.47
N MET A 161 13.80 24.85 4.98
CA MET A 161 14.00 23.40 5.11
C MET A 161 13.03 22.78 6.12
N LYS A 162 12.73 23.48 7.24
CA LYS A 162 11.70 23.03 8.19
C LYS A 162 10.33 22.93 7.54
N LYS A 163 9.93 23.95 6.77
CA LYS A 163 8.65 23.92 6.03
C LYS A 163 8.60 22.73 5.08
N GLN A 164 9.67 22.49 4.32
CA GLN A 164 9.76 21.34 3.42
C GLN A 164 9.66 20.01 4.17
N LYS A 165 10.31 19.87 5.33
CA LYS A 165 10.17 18.70 6.20
C LYS A 165 8.72 18.47 6.65
N MET A 166 8.02 19.53 7.06
CA MET A 166 6.61 19.44 7.46
C MET A 166 5.72 18.91 6.32
N TRP A 167 5.98 19.31 5.07
CA TRP A 167 5.29 18.75 3.91
C TRP A 167 5.55 17.24 3.75
N PHE A 168 6.79 16.78 3.89
CA PHE A 168 7.12 15.36 3.81
C PHE A 168 6.49 14.52 4.94
N LEU A 169 6.38 15.05 6.15
CA LEU A 169 5.66 14.39 7.25
C LEU A 169 4.16 14.28 6.96
N ASN A 170 3.54 15.33 6.44
CA ASN A 170 2.14 15.30 6.02
C ASN A 170 1.90 14.26 4.91
N TYR A 171 2.82 14.19 3.95
CA TYR A 171 2.80 13.20 2.88
C TYR A 171 2.90 11.76 3.40
N LYS A 172 3.76 11.52 4.39
CA LYS A 172 3.87 10.22 5.06
C LYS A 172 2.57 9.83 5.75
N SER A 173 2.00 10.74 6.55
CA SER A 173 0.72 10.51 7.24
C SER A 173 -0.43 10.22 6.27
N ARG A 174 -0.56 11.00 5.19
CA ARG A 174 -1.59 10.78 4.17
C ARG A 174 -1.47 9.41 3.52
N LYS A 175 -0.26 9.00 3.18
CA LYS A 175 -0.01 7.66 2.62
C LYS A 175 -0.44 6.56 3.59
N ASP A 176 -0.17 6.69 4.89
CA ASP A 176 -0.59 5.69 5.87
C ASP A 176 -2.11 5.55 5.92
N SER A 177 -2.85 6.67 5.87
CA SER A 177 -4.31 6.64 5.74
C SER A 177 -4.78 5.92 4.47
N ILE A 178 -4.15 6.20 3.33
CA ILE A 178 -4.49 5.57 2.05
C ILE A 178 -4.18 4.06 2.08
N MET A 179 -3.05 3.66 2.67
CA MET A 179 -2.68 2.25 2.81
C MET A 179 -3.76 1.47 3.56
N ILE A 180 -4.31 2.04 4.63
CA ILE A 180 -5.43 1.46 5.37
C ILE A 180 -6.67 1.32 4.47
N LEU A 181 -6.99 2.35 3.67
CA LEU A 181 -8.11 2.29 2.73
C LEU A 181 -7.93 1.18 1.69
N VAL A 182 -6.75 1.07 1.07
CA VAL A 182 -6.43 0.01 0.10
C VAL A 182 -6.55 -1.37 0.76
N TYR A 183 -6.05 -1.54 1.99
CA TYR A 183 -6.17 -2.81 2.72
C TYR A 183 -7.65 -3.18 3.00
N ASN A 184 -8.45 -2.19 3.41
CA ASN A 184 -9.89 -2.39 3.62
C ASN A 184 -10.59 -2.78 2.33
N LEU A 185 -10.24 -2.17 1.19
CA LEU A 185 -10.80 -2.52 -0.11
C LEU A 185 -10.43 -3.96 -0.52
N VAL A 186 -9.17 -4.36 -0.36
CA VAL A 186 -8.74 -5.76 -0.60
C VAL A 186 -9.54 -6.72 0.29
N THR A 187 -9.70 -6.39 1.57
CA THR A 187 -10.46 -7.21 2.52
C THR A 187 -11.94 -7.32 2.14
N GLN A 188 -12.57 -6.23 1.71
CA GLN A 188 -13.96 -6.23 1.22
C GLN A 188 -14.12 -7.08 -0.03
N GLN A 189 -13.16 -6.99 -0.97
CA GLN A 189 -13.17 -7.80 -2.18
C GLN A 189 -13.03 -9.29 -1.85
N ASP A 190 -12.11 -9.65 -0.95
CA ASP A 190 -11.95 -11.04 -0.50
C ASP A 190 -13.22 -11.55 0.21
N ALA A 191 -13.89 -10.72 1.01
CA ALA A 191 -15.16 -11.07 1.64
C ALA A 191 -16.29 -11.29 0.60
N ALA A 192 -16.38 -10.42 -0.41
CA ALA A 192 -17.35 -10.57 -1.50
C ALA A 192 -17.11 -11.84 -2.32
N ASN A 193 -15.84 -12.15 -2.64
CA ASN A 193 -15.46 -13.38 -3.33
C ASN A 193 -15.80 -14.61 -2.47
N ASN A 194 -15.48 -14.59 -1.18
CA ASN A 194 -15.82 -15.69 -0.27
C ASN A 194 -17.34 -15.90 -0.14
N PHE A 195 -18.11 -14.82 -0.16
CA PHE A 195 -19.57 -14.90 -0.17
C PHE A 195 -20.11 -15.53 -1.47
N GLN A 196 -19.54 -15.16 -2.62
CA GLN A 196 -19.88 -15.77 -3.91
C GLN A 196 -19.54 -17.26 -3.90
N ILE A 197 -18.33 -17.63 -3.48
CA ILE A 197 -17.91 -19.03 -3.33
C ILE A 197 -18.85 -19.78 -2.39
N ALA A 198 -19.20 -19.23 -1.23
CA ALA A 198 -20.13 -19.86 -0.30
C ALA A 198 -21.53 -20.04 -0.89
N THR A 199 -21.99 -19.08 -1.70
CA THR A 199 -23.29 -19.15 -2.40
C THR A 199 -23.28 -20.23 -3.48
N ASP A 200 -22.20 -20.29 -4.27
CA ASP A 200 -22.01 -21.32 -5.29
C ASP A 200 -21.88 -22.71 -4.65
N MET A 201 -21.11 -22.85 -3.57
CA MET A 201 -21.01 -24.09 -2.78
C MET A 201 -22.36 -24.49 -2.17
N LYS A 202 -23.18 -23.54 -1.71
CA LYS A 202 -24.53 -23.83 -1.23
C LYS A 202 -25.41 -24.37 -2.36
N ARG A 203 -25.35 -23.76 -3.55
CA ARG A 203 -26.12 -24.21 -4.73
C ARG A 203 -25.66 -25.60 -5.19
N ASP A 204 -24.36 -25.82 -5.22
CA ASP A 204 -23.77 -27.12 -5.53
C ASP A 204 -24.19 -28.18 -4.50
N SER A 205 -24.13 -27.85 -3.21
CA SER A 205 -24.59 -28.72 -2.11
C SER A 205 -26.07 -29.07 -2.24
N THR A 206 -26.93 -28.12 -2.61
CA THR A 206 -28.35 -28.43 -2.86
C THR A 206 -28.54 -29.41 -4.02
N SER A 207 -27.76 -29.25 -5.09
CA SER A 207 -27.82 -30.15 -6.26
C SER A 207 -27.30 -31.54 -5.90
N MET A 208 -26.18 -31.63 -5.18
CA MET A 208 -25.62 -32.87 -4.65
C MET A 208 -26.61 -33.58 -3.70
N ASN A 209 -27.30 -32.83 -2.85
CA ASN A 209 -28.31 -33.36 -1.95
C ASN A 209 -29.50 -33.96 -2.73
N SER A 210 -29.93 -33.31 -3.82
CA SER A 210 -30.98 -33.84 -4.70
C SER A 210 -30.55 -35.13 -5.41
N ILE A 211 -29.32 -35.21 -5.92
CA ILE A 211 -28.79 -36.43 -6.55
C ILE A 211 -28.71 -37.56 -5.54
N ALA A 212 -28.19 -37.30 -4.33
CA ALA A 212 -28.12 -38.29 -3.25
C ALA A 212 -29.52 -38.79 -2.85
N ALA A 213 -30.51 -37.90 -2.78
CA ALA A 213 -31.90 -38.29 -2.52
C ALA A 213 -32.46 -39.21 -3.61
N LEU A 214 -32.16 -38.94 -4.89
CA LEU A 214 -32.56 -39.80 -6.01
C LEU A 214 -31.91 -41.19 -5.91
N THR A 215 -30.59 -41.26 -5.69
CA THR A 215 -29.90 -42.56 -5.57
C THR A 215 -30.43 -43.37 -4.39
N MET A 216 -30.69 -42.72 -3.26
CA MET A 216 -31.29 -43.35 -2.08
C MET A 216 -32.71 -43.89 -2.30
N ALA A 217 -33.50 -43.25 -3.18
CA ALA A 217 -34.82 -43.77 -3.57
C ALA A 217 -34.74 -44.95 -4.55
N PHE A 218 -33.78 -44.94 -5.47
CA PHE A 218 -33.62 -45.99 -6.50
C PHE A 218 -32.86 -47.23 -6.01
N LEU A 219 -31.95 -47.09 -5.05
CA LEU A 219 -31.12 -48.21 -4.57
C LEU A 219 -31.94 -49.38 -3.99
N PRO A 220 -32.95 -49.15 -3.11
CA PRO A 220 -33.80 -50.21 -2.59
C PRO A 220 -34.60 -50.92 -3.69
N GLY A 221 -35.14 -50.16 -4.64
CA GLY A 221 -35.91 -50.71 -5.76
C GLY A 221 -35.07 -51.55 -6.71
N THR A 222 -33.84 -51.13 -6.98
CA THR A 222 -32.90 -51.88 -7.83
C THR A 222 -32.45 -53.17 -7.15
N PHE A 223 -32.17 -53.11 -5.84
CA PHE A 223 -31.83 -54.29 -5.04
C PHE A 223 -32.95 -55.32 -5.04
N THR A 224 -34.20 -54.91 -4.81
CA THR A 224 -35.33 -55.85 -4.77
C THR A 224 -35.67 -56.40 -6.14
N ALA A 225 -35.47 -55.65 -7.23
CA ALA A 225 -35.56 -56.17 -8.60
C ALA A 225 -34.53 -57.29 -8.86
N GLY A 226 -33.27 -57.09 -8.43
CA GLY A 226 -32.23 -58.11 -8.53
C GLY A 226 -32.52 -59.36 -7.69
N VAL A 227 -33.06 -59.22 -6.48
CA VAL A 227 -33.47 -60.37 -5.65
C VAL A 227 -34.62 -61.16 -6.28
N LEU A 228 -35.55 -60.49 -6.95
CA LEU A 228 -36.64 -61.15 -7.68
C LEU A 228 -36.14 -61.92 -8.92
N ASP A 229 -35.21 -61.33 -9.67
CA ASP A 229 -34.57 -61.93 -10.84
C ASP A 229 -33.71 -63.15 -10.47
N ALA A 230 -33.01 -63.08 -9.33
CA ALA A 230 -32.08 -64.11 -8.87
C ALA A 230 -32.75 -65.39 -8.29
N GLY A 231 -34.08 -65.52 -8.27
CA GLY A 231 -34.68 -66.81 -7.86
C GLY A 231 -36.15 -66.88 -7.46
N ILE A 232 -36.98 -65.87 -7.72
CA ILE A 232 -38.42 -65.92 -7.34
C ILE A 232 -39.35 -66.13 -8.55
N PHE A 233 -38.91 -65.80 -9.77
CA PHE A 233 -39.63 -66.12 -11.00
C PHE A 233 -39.04 -67.38 -11.67
N SER A 234 -39.74 -68.51 -11.57
CA SER A 234 -39.46 -69.70 -12.38
C SER A 234 -40.43 -69.76 -13.56
N SER A 235 -39.95 -69.47 -14.77
CA SER A 235 -40.71 -69.78 -16.00
C SER A 235 -40.60 -71.27 -16.26
N LYS A 236 -41.73 -71.98 -16.28
CA LYS A 236 -41.78 -73.40 -16.66
C LYS A 236 -41.91 -73.47 -18.18
N ASP A 237 -40.95 -74.12 -18.85
CA ASP A 237 -40.92 -74.23 -20.31
C ASP A 237 -42.24 -74.79 -20.88
N GLY A 238 -42.85 -74.06 -21.82
CA GLY A 238 -43.90 -74.57 -22.70
C GLY A 238 -45.30 -73.94 -22.59
N SER A 239 -45.55 -72.91 -21.79
CA SER A 239 -46.84 -72.20 -21.82
C SER A 239 -46.71 -70.68 -21.76
N SER A 240 -47.42 -69.98 -22.66
CA SER A 240 -47.42 -68.52 -22.84
C SER A 240 -48.14 -67.75 -21.73
N ALA A 241 -48.11 -68.24 -20.50
CA ALA A 241 -48.76 -67.62 -19.35
C ALA A 241 -47.73 -67.37 -18.25
N VAL A 242 -47.36 -66.10 -18.08
CA VAL A 242 -46.58 -65.62 -16.94
C VAL A 242 -47.42 -65.87 -15.67
N GLN A 243 -47.09 -66.93 -14.91
CA GLN A 243 -47.71 -67.16 -13.61
C GLN A 243 -47.09 -66.20 -12.59
N VAL A 244 -47.82 -65.13 -12.28
CA VAL A 244 -47.50 -64.25 -11.15
C VAL A 244 -47.62 -65.06 -9.86
N SER A 245 -46.49 -65.36 -9.23
CA SER A 245 -46.46 -66.06 -7.93
C SER A 245 -47.20 -65.24 -6.85
N ARG A 246 -47.93 -65.93 -5.95
CA ARG A 246 -48.65 -65.34 -4.81
C ARG A 246 -47.72 -64.62 -3.79
N ILE A 247 -46.40 -64.61 -4.05
CA ILE A 247 -45.36 -63.95 -3.24
C ILE A 247 -45.19 -62.44 -3.58
N TRP A 248 -45.84 -61.90 -4.62
CA TRP A 248 -45.70 -60.47 -4.99
C TRP A 248 -45.97 -59.47 -3.83
N TRP A 249 -46.85 -59.81 -2.89
CA TRP A 249 -47.12 -58.98 -1.70
C TRP A 249 -45.92 -58.87 -0.74
N ILE A 250 -45.05 -59.89 -0.67
CA ILE A 250 -43.83 -59.86 0.16
C ILE A 250 -42.81 -58.88 -0.42
N TRP A 251 -42.75 -58.74 -1.76
CA TRP A 251 -41.91 -57.72 -2.40
C TRP A 251 -42.34 -56.31 -1.99
N VAL A 252 -43.65 -56.01 -2.04
CA VAL A 252 -44.18 -54.71 -1.59
C VAL A 252 -43.89 -54.50 -0.09
N ALA A 253 -44.11 -55.55 0.72
CA ALA A 253 -43.93 -55.50 2.17
C ALA A 253 -42.48 -55.27 2.62
N ILE A 254 -41.47 -55.60 1.80
CA ILE A 254 -40.05 -55.38 2.12
C ILE A 254 -39.54 -54.07 1.49
N THR A 255 -39.91 -53.80 0.23
CA THR A 255 -39.39 -52.65 -0.51
C THR A 255 -39.86 -51.33 0.09
N VAL A 256 -41.15 -51.23 0.45
CA VAL A 256 -41.74 -50.01 1.02
C VAL A 256 -41.07 -49.59 2.35
N PRO A 257 -40.96 -50.44 3.38
CA PRO A 257 -40.32 -50.04 4.64
C PRO A 257 -38.82 -49.77 4.47
N LEU A 258 -38.12 -50.46 3.57
CA LEU A 258 -36.71 -50.19 3.29
C LEU A 258 -36.52 -48.80 2.69
N THR A 259 -37.34 -48.41 1.71
CA THR A 259 -37.33 -47.06 1.13
C THR A 259 -37.69 -45.98 2.16
N VAL A 260 -38.69 -46.24 3.02
CA VAL A 260 -39.05 -45.32 4.11
C VAL A 260 -37.90 -45.15 5.11
N LEU A 261 -37.21 -46.24 5.48
CA LEU A 261 -36.07 -46.21 6.40
C LEU A 261 -34.92 -45.35 5.85
N VAL A 262 -34.57 -45.55 4.58
CA VAL A 262 -33.47 -44.83 3.91
C VAL A 262 -33.79 -43.32 3.77
N ILE A 263 -35.02 -42.96 3.41
CA ILE A 263 -35.42 -41.54 3.31
C ILE A 263 -35.42 -40.88 4.70
N ARG A 264 -35.88 -41.61 5.74
CA ARG A 264 -35.90 -41.11 7.12
C ARG A 264 -34.50 -40.84 7.67
N THR A 265 -33.53 -41.73 7.44
CA THR A 265 -32.14 -41.54 7.92
C THR A 265 -31.46 -40.37 7.21
N PHE A 266 -31.71 -40.19 5.92
CA PHE A 266 -31.20 -39.04 5.17
C PHE A 266 -31.78 -37.70 5.63
N SER A 267 -33.11 -37.63 5.78
CA SER A 267 -33.78 -36.42 6.26
C SER A 267 -33.31 -36.00 7.66
N ALA A 268 -32.91 -36.96 8.50
CA ALA A 268 -32.35 -36.69 9.83
C ALA A 268 -30.90 -36.18 9.76
N GLY A 269 -30.12 -36.59 8.77
CA GLY A 269 -28.74 -36.13 8.53
C GLY A 269 -28.63 -34.77 7.82
N SER A 270 -29.68 -34.37 7.08
CA SER A 270 -29.72 -33.10 6.35
C SER A 270 -30.23 -31.89 7.17
N VAL A 271 -30.57 -32.07 8.45
CA VAL A 271 -31.00 -30.96 9.32
C VAL A 271 -29.77 -30.10 9.65
N PRO A 272 -29.77 -28.80 9.34
CA PRO A 272 -28.67 -27.92 9.70
C PRO A 272 -28.55 -27.87 11.23
N VAL A 273 -27.39 -28.28 11.75
CA VAL A 273 -27.04 -28.13 13.17
C VAL A 273 -27.21 -26.65 13.54
N PRO A 274 -28.03 -26.29 14.54
CA PRO A 274 -28.19 -24.91 14.94
C PRO A 274 -26.84 -24.38 15.44
N VAL A 275 -26.28 -23.39 14.74
CA VAL A 275 -25.13 -22.63 15.21
C VAL A 275 -25.56 -21.92 16.49
N ARG A 276 -25.09 -22.42 17.64
CA ARG A 276 -25.31 -21.81 18.94
C ARG A 276 -24.54 -20.49 18.96
N GLY A 277 -25.24 -19.39 18.68
CA GLY A 277 -24.69 -18.04 18.78
C GLY A 277 -24.19 -17.80 20.19
N ASN A 278 -22.87 -17.80 20.38
CA ASN A 278 -22.27 -17.34 21.61
C ASN A 278 -22.29 -15.82 21.57
N GLY A 279 -23.27 -15.22 22.26
CA GLY A 279 -23.33 -13.79 22.48
C GLY A 279 -22.11 -13.36 23.31
N SER A 280 -21.09 -12.83 22.64
CA SER A 280 -20.09 -12.01 23.30
C SER A 280 -20.70 -10.63 23.55
N SER A 281 -21.38 -10.49 24.69
CA SER A 281 -21.52 -9.19 25.35
C SER A 281 -20.11 -8.73 25.74
N GLY A 282 -19.56 -7.82 24.94
CA GLY A 282 -18.28 -7.17 25.16
C GLY A 282 -18.45 -5.66 25.21
N LEU A 283 -18.76 -5.18 26.41
CA LEU A 283 -18.34 -3.92 27.03
C LEU A 283 -18.59 -2.59 26.29
N VAL A 284 -19.46 -1.80 26.92
CA VAL A 284 -19.51 -0.33 26.93
C VAL A 284 -18.16 0.27 27.33
#